data_AF-A0A3M8PEN7-F1
#
_entry.id   AF-A0A3M8PEN7-F1
#
_cell.length_a   1.000
_cell.length_b   1.000
_cell.length_c   1.000
_cell.angle_alpha   90.00
_cell.angle_beta   90.00
_cell.angle_gamma   90.00
#
_symmetry.space_group_name_H-M   'P 1'
#
loop_
_entity.id
_entity.type
_entity.pdbx_description
1 polymer ?
#
loop_
_entity_poly.entity_id
_entity_poly.type
_entity_poly.pdbx_seq_one_letter_code
_entity_poly.pdbx_strand_id
1 'polypeptide(L)' 'MSMKPFKGSSMVMKMTQALMKDGWSFIPDEFDVIVRAENKKTGEAVSFPSIGNLKTWLYEKALSTPN' A
#
# COMPACT_ATOMS: atom_id res chain seq x y z
N MET A 1 -10.03 -12.64 7.08
CA MET A 1 -9.48 -11.38 7.61
C MET A 1 -10.34 -10.24 7.11
N SER A 2 -11.09 -9.58 8.00
CA SER A 2 -11.89 -8.41 7.63
C SER A 2 -10.94 -7.22 7.52
N MET A 3 -10.53 -6.87 6.30
CA MET A 3 -9.76 -5.64 6.06
C MET A 3 -10.64 -4.47 6.50
N LYS A 4 -10.29 -3.82 7.61
CA LYS A 4 -10.83 -2.50 7.95
C LYS A 4 -10.68 -1.64 6.69
N PRO A 5 -11.72 -0.89 6.26
CA PRO A 5 -11.66 -0.12 5.04
C PRO A 5 -10.51 0.87 5.17
N PHE A 6 -9.49 0.69 4.35
CA PHE A 6 -8.41 1.64 4.20
C PHE A 6 -9.07 3.00 3.89
N LYS A 7 -8.84 4.01 4.73
CA LYS A 7 -9.46 5.34 4.56
C LYS A 7 -8.48 6.24 3.83
N GLY A 8 -8.80 6.59 2.58
CA GLY A 8 -7.95 7.41 1.71
C GLY A 8 -8.72 7.98 0.52
N SER A 9 -8.03 8.77 -0.32
CA SER A 9 -8.60 9.22 -1.59
C SER A 9 -8.93 8.02 -2.48
N SER A 10 -9.87 8.19 -3.41
CA SER A 10 -10.26 7.13 -4.35
C SER A 10 -9.06 6.58 -5.13
N MET A 11 -8.07 7.42 -5.44
CA MET A 11 -6.83 7.04 -6.12
C MET A 11 -5.96 6.13 -5.25
N VAL A 12 -5.75 6.50 -3.98
CA VAL A 12 -4.99 5.69 -3.01
C VAL A 12 -5.65 4.31 -2.85
N MET A 13 -6.98 4.25 -2.77
CA MET A 13 -7.72 2.98 -2.69
C MET A 13 -7.52 2.09 -3.91
N LYS A 14 -7.66 2.66 -5.12
CA LYS A 14 -7.45 1.94 -6.37
C LYS A 14 -6.03 1.41 -6.49
N MET A 15 -5.04 2.23 -6.12
CA MET A 15 -3.64 1.81 -6.19
C MET A 15 -3.33 0.70 -5.21
N THR A 16 -3.78 0.81 -3.96
CA THR A 16 -3.63 -0.26 -2.95
C THR A 16 -4.23 -1.57 -3.47
N GLN A 17 -5.44 -1.53 -4.06
CA GLN A 17 -6.07 -2.73 -4.64
C GLN A 17 -5.30 -3.29 -5.84
N ALA A 18 -4.78 -2.43 -6.72
CA ALA A 18 -3.97 -2.86 -7.86
C ALA A 18 -2.67 -3.55 -7.39
N LEU A 19 -1.96 -2.94 -6.43
CA LEU A 19 -0.76 -3.53 -5.83
C LEU A 19 -1.07 -4.88 -5.17
N MET A 20 -2.20 -5.00 -4.45
CA MET A 20 -2.60 -6.28 -3.86
C MET A 20 -2.81 -7.37 -4.91
N LYS A 21 -3.43 -7.05 -6.05
CA LYS A 21 -3.56 -7.98 -7.19
C LYS A 21 -2.19 -8.33 -7.80
N ASP A 22 -1.27 -7.38 -7.81
CA ASP A 22 0.09 -7.59 -8.28
C ASP A 22 0.95 -8.42 -7.33
N GLY A 23 0.48 -8.70 -6.11
CA GLY A 23 1.15 -9.57 -5.13
C GLY A 23 1.72 -8.82 -3.93
N TRP A 24 1.41 -7.53 -3.78
CA TRP A 24 1.76 -6.76 -2.60
C TRP A 24 0.87 -7.09 -1.41
N SER A 25 1.50 -7.22 -0.26
CA SER A 25 0.88 -7.37 1.04
C SER A 25 1.25 -6.17 1.90
N PHE A 26 0.26 -5.57 2.54
CA PHE A 26 0.45 -4.44 3.43
C PHE A 26 0.34 -4.94 4.88
N ILE A 27 1.42 -4.73 5.64
CA ILE A 27 1.62 -5.29 6.97
C ILE A 27 1.44 -4.15 7.99
N PRO A 28 0.41 -4.23 8.86
CA PRO A 28 0.24 -3.30 9.96
C PRO A 28 1.18 -3.62 11.13
N ASP A 29 1.43 -2.63 11.98
CA ASP A 29 2.04 -2.77 13.29
C ASP A 29 1.00 -3.11 14.38
N GLU A 30 1.42 -3.07 15.65
CA GLU A 30 0.58 -3.33 16.82
C GLU A 30 -0.55 -2.30 17.03
N PHE A 31 -0.48 -1.15 16.35
CA PHE A 31 -1.49 -0.07 16.38
C PHE A 31 -2.39 -0.06 15.14
N ASP A 32 -2.41 -1.16 14.36
CA ASP A 32 -3.13 -1.26 13.07
C ASP A 32 -2.63 -0.24 12.01
N VAL A 33 -1.43 0.32 12.17
CA VAL A 33 -0.84 1.28 11.21
C VAL A 33 0.02 0.52 10.22
N ILE A 34 -0.22 0.72 8.92
CA ILE A 34 0.60 0.07 7.89
C ILE A 34 2.00 0.68 7.89
N VAL A 35 2.96 -0.12 8.33
CA VAL A 35 4.38 0.25 8.43
C VAL A 35 5.23 -0.41 7.35
N ARG A 36 4.69 -1.41 6.62
CA ARG A 36 5.43 -2.10 5.57
C ARG A 36 4.52 -2.58 4.44
N ALA A 37 5.02 -2.52 3.21
CA ALA A 37 4.46 -3.20 2.05
C ALA A 37 5.50 -4.17 1.48
N GLU A 38 5.09 -5.37 1.10
CA GLU A 38 5.96 -6.40 0.56
C GLU A 38 5.34 -7.07 -0.65
N ASN A 39 6.06 -7.15 -1.76
CA ASN A 39 5.66 -7.89 -2.94
C ASN A 39 6.15 -9.34 -2.85
N LYS A 40 5.23 -10.28 -2.66
CA LYS A 40 5.56 -11.70 -2.52
C LYS A 40 6.07 -12.35 -3.81
N LYS A 41 5.85 -11.73 -4.97
CA LYS A 41 6.33 -12.25 -6.27
C LYS A 41 7.78 -11.86 -6.53
N THR A 42 8.16 -10.63 -6.18
CA THR A 42 9.49 -10.10 -6.47
C THR A 42 10.44 -10.13 -5.27
N GLY A 43 9.91 -10.26 -4.04
CA GLY A 43 10.67 -10.12 -2.80
C GLY A 43 10.95 -8.66 -2.40
N GLU A 44 10.42 -7.68 -3.15
CA GLU A 44 10.57 -6.26 -2.82
C GLU A 44 9.82 -5.92 -1.52
N ALA A 45 10.44 -5.16 -0.63
CA ALA A 45 9.82 -4.67 0.59
C ALA A 45 10.13 -3.19 0.81
N VAL A 46 9.12 -2.44 1.24
CA VAL A 46 9.20 -1.01 1.54
C VAL A 46 8.63 -0.78 2.93
N SER A 47 9.39 -0.11 3.78
CA SER A 47 8.95 0.30 5.12
C SER A 47 8.56 1.78 5.12
N PHE A 48 7.47 2.10 5.81
CA PHE A 48 6.92 3.44 5.92
C PHE A 48 7.04 3.93 7.35
N PRO A 49 7.78 5.03 7.61
CA PRO A 49 7.89 5.60 8.96
C PRO A 49 6.60 6.29 9.42
N SER A 50 5.65 6.54 8.50
CA SER A 50 4.33 7.07 8.82
C SER A 50 3.29 6.71 7.76
N ILE A 51 2.01 6.85 8.09
CA ILE A 51 0.90 6.75 7.13
C ILE A 51 0.99 7.79 6.00
N GLY A 52 1.63 8.94 6.25
CA GLY A 52 1.87 9.96 5.24
C GLY A 52 2.82 9.46 4.15
N ASN A 53 3.92 8.79 4.55
CA ASN A 53 4.88 8.20 3.61
C ASN A 53 4.24 7.09 2.76
N LEU A 54 3.38 6.26 3.36
CA LEU A 54 2.61 5.26 2.62
C LEU A 54 1.73 5.93 1.55
N LYS A 55 1.00 6.99 1.90
CA LYS A 55 0.16 7.72 0.94
C LYS A 55 0.98 8.30 -0.21
N THR A 56 2.11 8.95 0.08
CA THR A 56 3.00 9.50 -0.95
C THR A 56 3.49 8.41 -1.90
N TRP A 57 3.97 7.29 -1.37
CA TRP A 57 4.42 6.16 -2.19
C TRP A 57 3.29 5.59 -3.07
N LEU A 58 2.07 5.49 -2.54
CA LEU A 58 0.89 5.06 -3.32
C LEU A 58 0.55 6.07 -4.43
N TYR A 59 0.67 7.38 -4.18
CA TYR A 59 0.48 8.39 -5.22
C TYR A 59 1.55 8.30 -6.31
N GLU A 60 2.81 8.16 -5.94
CA GLU A 60 3.92 8.02 -6.90
C GLU A 60 3.75 6.79 -7.79
N LYS A 61 3.37 5.65 -7.21
CA LYS A 61 3.04 4.43 -7.97
C LYS A 61 1.84 4.65 -8.91
N ALA A 62 0.80 5.34 -8.47
CA ALA A 62 -0.36 5.65 -9.30
C ALA A 62 0.00 6.55 -10.48
N LEU A 63 0.86 7.56 -10.28
CA LEU A 63 1.34 8.44 -11.34
C LEU A 63 2.31 7.74 -12.31
N SER A 64 3.01 6.70 -11.83
CA SER A 64 3.98 5.94 -12.62
C SER A 64 3.36 4.77 -13.39
N THR A 65 2.10 4.43 -13.14
CA THR A 65 1.41 3.34 -13.84
C THR A 65 0.80 3.89 -15.14
N PRO A 66 1.22 3.44 -16.33
CA PRO A 66 0.61 3.89 -17.58
C PRO A 66 -0.87 3.47 -17.64
N ASN A 67 -1.74 4.42 -18.05
CA ASN A 67 -3.19 4.21 -18.22
C ASN A 67 -3.52 3.11 -19.23
#